data_AF-A0A3M1D205-F1
#
_entry.id   AF-A0A3M1D205-F1
#
_cell.length_a   1.000
_cell.length_b   1.000
_cell.length_c   1.000
_cell.angle_alpha   90.00
_cell.angle_beta   90.00
_cell.angle_gamma   90.00
#
_symmetry.space_group_name_H-M   'P 1'
#
loop_
_entity.id
_entity.type
_entity.pdbx_description
1 polymer ?
#
loop_
_entity_poly.entity_id
_entity_poly.type
_entity_poly.pdbx_seq_one_letter_code
_entity_poly.pdbx_strand_id
1 'polypeptide(L)'
;MSRVRRLHLSDGAWVDHRSHWLSGHQVLFRQLADGLDWRQASRRMYDRVVDVPRLIARVPDDDRAPPVIAAMATVLSHHYGRPLFQVSANWYRDGRDSVAPHGDRVPHRADTLIAIVSLGHPRRLILRPVRRRVSTAPTSHAFDLGLGDLLVMGGTCQETWEHGVPKAAAAGPRISVIFRQGLPD
;
A
#
# COMPACT_ATOMS: atom_id res chain seq x y z
N MET A 1 -13.15 15.89 11.06
CA MET A 1 -12.18 14.98 10.40
C MET A 1 -12.35 13.58 10.97
N SER A 2 -12.23 12.53 10.15
CA SER A 2 -12.31 11.12 10.60
C SER A 2 -11.11 10.76 11.48
N ARG A 3 -11.33 9.97 12.54
CA ARG A 3 -10.26 9.37 13.35
C ARG A 3 -9.74 8.09 12.69
N VAL A 4 -8.51 7.70 13.03
CA VAL A 4 -7.97 6.38 12.67
C VAL A 4 -8.83 5.31 13.34
N ARG A 5 -9.23 4.27 12.57
CA ARG A 5 -9.97 3.11 13.08
C ARG A 5 -9.11 1.86 12.95
N ARG A 6 -8.83 1.22 14.08
CA ARG A 6 -8.15 -0.08 14.14
C ARG A 6 -9.15 -1.22 14.00
N LEU A 7 -8.85 -2.15 13.11
CA LEU A 7 -9.46 -3.46 12.99
C LEU A 7 -8.43 -4.50 13.44
N HIS A 8 -8.76 -5.24 14.50
CA HIS A 8 -7.98 -6.41 14.89
C HIS A 8 -8.38 -7.61 14.02
N LEU A 9 -7.38 -8.33 13.55
CA LEU A 9 -7.51 -9.52 12.73
C LEU A 9 -7.07 -10.75 13.53
N SER A 10 -7.13 -11.94 12.91
CA SER A 10 -6.61 -13.17 13.52
C SER A 10 -5.08 -13.11 13.66
N ASP A 11 -4.56 -13.98 14.53
CA ASP A 11 -3.12 -14.28 14.66
C ASP A 11 -2.24 -13.08 15.04
N GLY A 12 -2.81 -12.07 15.70
CA GLY A 12 -2.08 -10.86 16.12
C GLY A 12 -1.88 -9.84 15.00
N ALA A 13 -2.50 -10.03 13.83
CA ALA A 13 -2.52 -9.03 12.78
C ALA A 13 -3.53 -7.91 13.09
N TRP A 14 -3.29 -6.73 12.55
CA TRP A 14 -4.24 -5.61 12.64
C TRP A 14 -4.07 -4.65 11.47
N VAL A 15 -5.12 -3.86 11.23
CA VAL A 15 -5.16 -2.81 10.21
C VAL A 15 -5.73 -1.52 10.77
N ASP A 16 -5.06 -0.41 10.53
CA ASP A 16 -5.61 0.91 10.73
C ASP A 16 -6.09 1.50 9.41
N HIS A 17 -7.28 2.10 9.42
CA HIS A 17 -7.81 2.82 8.26
C HIS A 17 -8.26 4.23 8.69
N ARG A 18 -7.90 5.23 7.88
CA ARG A 18 -8.39 6.60 8.02
C ARG A 18 -8.68 7.21 6.66
N SER A 19 -9.95 7.47 6.41
CA SER A 19 -10.38 8.11 5.17
C SER A 19 -9.99 9.58 5.13
N HIS A 20 -9.60 10.08 3.95
CA HIS A 20 -9.20 11.48 3.73
C HIS A 20 -8.11 11.94 4.71
N TRP A 21 -7.11 11.08 4.95
CA TRP A 21 -6.00 11.40 5.84
C TRP A 21 -5.12 12.53 5.28
N LEU A 22 -4.85 12.48 3.97
CA LEU A 22 -4.11 13.51 3.25
C LEU A 22 -5.07 14.44 2.49
N SER A 23 -5.14 15.70 2.92
CA SER A 23 -5.76 16.77 2.14
C SER A 23 -4.86 17.14 0.95
N GLY A 24 -5.43 17.69 -0.13
CA GLY A 24 -4.66 18.08 -1.31
C GLY A 24 -4.04 16.92 -2.08
N HIS A 25 -4.52 15.68 -1.88
CA HIS A 25 -3.99 14.47 -2.52
C HIS A 25 -3.92 14.55 -4.05
N GLN A 26 -4.73 15.40 -4.71
CA GLN A 26 -4.71 15.60 -6.15
C GLN A 26 -3.47 16.37 -6.63
N VAL A 27 -2.95 17.29 -5.82
CA VAL A 27 -1.70 17.99 -6.12
C VAL A 27 -0.55 17.00 -6.06
N LEU A 28 -0.47 16.22 -4.98
CA LEU A 28 0.56 15.19 -4.84
C LEU A 28 0.44 14.12 -5.93
N PHE A 29 -0.79 13.70 -6.28
CA PHE A 29 -1.02 12.76 -7.37
C PHE A 29 -0.36 13.24 -8.66
N ARG A 30 -0.61 14.49 -9.09
CA ARG A 30 -0.03 15.06 -10.31
C ARG A 30 1.49 15.13 -10.23
N GLN A 31 2.02 15.65 -9.12
CA GLN A 31 3.47 15.75 -8.91
C GLN A 31 4.17 14.39 -9.02
N LEU A 32 3.60 13.32 -8.46
CA LEU A 32 4.19 11.99 -8.56
C LEU A 32 3.97 11.35 -9.93
N ALA A 33 2.81 11.54 -10.54
CA ALA A 33 2.51 11.04 -11.89
C ALA A 33 3.51 11.59 -12.92
N ASP A 34 3.82 12.89 -12.82
CA ASP A 34 4.71 13.59 -13.76
C ASP A 34 6.19 13.47 -13.38
N GLY A 35 6.51 13.36 -12.09
CA GLY A 35 7.88 13.50 -11.57
C GLY A 35 8.61 12.21 -11.24
N LEU A 36 7.93 11.07 -11.06
CA LEU A 36 8.60 9.81 -10.75
C LEU A 36 9.03 9.06 -12.01
N ASP A 37 10.17 8.37 -11.90
CA ASP A 37 10.65 7.46 -12.94
C ASP A 37 9.88 6.13 -12.91
N TRP A 38 8.66 6.17 -13.46
CA TRP A 38 7.76 5.02 -13.50
C TRP A 38 8.26 3.92 -14.42
N ARG A 39 8.38 2.71 -13.88
CA ARG A 39 8.82 1.52 -14.63
C ARG A 39 7.71 0.48 -14.73
N GLN A 40 7.56 -0.06 -15.93
CA GLN A 40 6.75 -1.24 -16.20
C GLN A 40 7.59 -2.47 -15.84
N ALA A 41 7.38 -3.03 -14.65
CA ALA A 41 8.07 -4.26 -14.27
C ALA A 41 7.47 -5.47 -15.00
N SER A 42 8.29 -6.50 -15.23
CA SER A 42 7.85 -7.79 -15.75
C SER A 42 8.24 -8.90 -14.77
N ARG A 43 7.46 -9.98 -14.75
CA ARG A 43 7.69 -11.15 -13.91
C ARG A 43 7.48 -12.43 -14.69
N ARG A 44 8.26 -13.46 -14.37
CA ARG A 44 8.04 -14.80 -14.91
C ARG A 44 6.86 -15.46 -14.20
N MET A 45 5.86 -15.87 -14.95
CA MET A 45 4.70 -16.66 -14.53
C MET A 45 4.66 -17.93 -15.37
N TYR A 46 4.89 -19.08 -14.74
CA TYR A 46 5.13 -20.35 -15.44
C TYR A 46 6.26 -20.17 -16.49
N ASP A 47 6.02 -20.56 -17.74
CA ASP A 47 6.97 -20.42 -18.85
C ASP A 47 6.86 -19.09 -19.61
N ARG A 48 6.13 -18.10 -19.07
CA ARG A 48 5.92 -16.81 -19.73
C ARG A 48 6.43 -15.65 -18.89
N VAL A 49 6.98 -14.62 -19.53
CA VAL A 49 7.24 -13.32 -18.90
C VAL A 49 6.02 -12.44 -19.15
N VAL A 50 5.40 -11.95 -18.09
CA VAL A 50 4.24 -11.07 -18.18
C VAL A 50 4.51 -9.76 -17.45
N ASP A 51 3.93 -8.70 -17.97
CA ASP A 51 3.97 -7.40 -17.31
C ASP A 51 3.19 -7.43 -16.00
N VAL A 52 3.78 -6.83 -14.98
CA VAL A 52 3.09 -6.52 -13.73
C VAL A 52 2.05 -5.46 -14.07
N PRO A 53 0.75 -5.67 -13.85
CA PRO A 53 -0.27 -4.74 -14.32
C PRO A 53 -0.37 -3.50 -13.40
N ARG A 54 0.70 -2.71 -13.30
CA ARG A 54 0.84 -1.38 -12.69
C ARG A 54 2.26 -0.88 -12.95
N LEU A 55 2.46 0.42 -12.94
CA LEU A 55 3.81 0.99 -12.91
C LEU A 55 4.32 1.04 -11.48
N ILE A 56 5.64 0.92 -11.33
CA ILE A 56 6.31 1.00 -10.02
C ILE A 56 7.41 2.07 -10.08
N ALA A 57 7.63 2.75 -8.96
CA ALA A 57 8.73 3.69 -8.82
C ALA A 57 9.28 3.65 -7.39
N ARG A 58 10.59 3.86 -7.24
CA ARG A 58 11.15 4.33 -5.97
C ARG A 58 10.85 5.81 -5.84
N VAL A 59 10.52 6.27 -4.64
CA VAL A 59 10.43 7.71 -4.35
C VAL A 59 11.81 8.15 -3.83
N PRO A 60 12.46 9.15 -4.44
CA PRO A 60 13.73 9.68 -3.93
C PRO A 60 13.57 10.18 -2.49
N ASP A 61 14.66 10.12 -1.73
CA ASP A 61 14.80 10.68 -0.37
C ASP A 61 15.46 12.06 -0.37
N ASP A 62 15.57 12.69 -1.54
CA ASP A 62 16.13 14.02 -1.74
C ASP A 62 15.07 15.02 -2.27
N ASP A 63 15.54 16.23 -2.60
CA ASP A 63 14.69 17.36 -3.06
C ASP A 63 13.91 17.09 -4.35
N ARG A 64 14.15 15.96 -5.04
CA ARG A 64 13.35 15.55 -6.20
C ARG A 64 11.97 15.01 -5.79
N ALA A 65 11.81 14.54 -4.56
CA ALA A 65 10.50 14.11 -4.06
C ALA A 65 9.71 15.31 -3.51
N PRO A 66 8.38 15.36 -3.71
CA PRO A 66 7.56 16.40 -3.09
C PRO A 66 7.74 16.42 -1.56
N PRO A 67 7.99 17.59 -0.92
CA PRO A 67 8.32 17.67 0.51
C PRO A 67 7.27 17.04 1.44
N VAL A 68 6.01 16.98 1.00
CA VAL A 68 4.92 16.32 1.74
C VAL A 68 5.18 14.83 1.96
N ILE A 69 5.96 14.15 1.11
CA ILE A 69 6.34 12.74 1.30
C ILE A 69 7.16 12.58 2.59
N ALA A 70 8.20 13.40 2.77
CA ALA A 70 9.02 13.39 3.98
C ALA A 70 8.19 13.74 5.22
N ALA A 71 7.30 14.73 5.11
CA ALA A 71 6.39 15.08 6.20
C ALA A 71 5.45 13.93 6.58
N MET A 72 4.87 13.22 5.60
CA MET A 72 4.04 12.04 5.84
C MET A 72 4.85 10.93 6.53
N ALA A 73 6.08 10.65 6.06
CA ALA A 73 6.96 9.67 6.67
C ALA A 73 7.25 10.01 8.13
N THR A 74 7.57 11.27 8.46
CA THR A 74 7.79 11.73 9.84
C THR A 74 6.56 11.56 10.72
N VAL A 75 5.39 12.00 10.25
CA VAL A 75 4.13 11.89 11.01
C VAL A 75 3.77 10.43 11.28
N LEU A 76 3.88 9.57 10.26
CA LEU A 76 3.62 8.14 10.40
C LEU A 76 4.64 7.50 11.35
N SER A 77 5.92 7.84 11.22
CA SER A 77 6.99 7.28 12.05
C SER A 77 6.80 7.62 13.52
N HIS A 78 6.49 8.89 13.82
CA HIS A 78 6.19 9.34 15.17
C HIS A 78 4.93 8.66 15.73
N HIS A 79 3.86 8.57 14.95
CA HIS A 79 2.60 7.96 15.39
C HIS A 79 2.74 6.47 15.73
N TYR A 80 3.53 5.73 14.95
CA TYR A 80 3.69 4.29 15.09
C TYR A 80 4.96 3.86 15.86
N GLY A 81 5.84 4.80 16.22
CA GLY A 81 7.10 4.50 16.92
C GLY A 81 8.04 3.60 16.11
N ARG A 82 8.06 3.75 14.78
CA ARG A 82 8.90 2.95 13.86
C ARG A 82 9.39 3.83 12.69
N PRO A 83 10.60 3.63 12.15
CA PRO A 83 11.16 4.48 11.09
C PRO A 83 10.58 4.13 9.71
N LEU A 84 9.51 4.80 9.27
CA LEU A 84 8.80 4.54 8.02
C LEU A 84 9.33 5.38 6.84
N PHE A 85 10.65 5.34 6.61
CA PHE A 85 11.33 6.21 5.64
C PHE A 85 11.62 5.54 4.28
N GLN A 86 11.45 4.22 4.14
CA GLN A 86 11.59 3.58 2.84
C GLN A 86 10.31 3.77 2.02
N VAL A 87 10.36 4.67 1.03
CA VAL A 87 9.18 5.05 0.24
C VAL A 87 9.26 4.53 -1.20
N SER A 88 8.16 3.92 -1.63
CA SER A 88 7.94 3.49 -3.02
C SER A 88 6.54 3.85 -3.45
N ALA A 89 6.26 3.83 -4.75
CA ALA A 89 4.93 4.04 -5.26
C ALA A 89 4.53 2.98 -6.30
N ASN A 90 3.23 2.68 -6.35
CA ASN A 90 2.64 1.97 -7.49
C ASN A 90 1.58 2.84 -8.14
N TRP A 91 1.59 2.94 -9.47
CA TRP A 91 0.58 3.63 -10.25
C TRP A 91 -0.28 2.61 -11.01
N TYR A 92 -1.54 2.55 -10.61
CA TYR A 92 -2.61 1.87 -11.33
C TYR A 92 -3.19 2.90 -12.30
N ARG A 93 -2.87 2.77 -13.60
CA ARG A 93 -3.25 3.75 -14.63
C ARG A 93 -4.77 3.79 -14.84
N ASP A 94 -5.40 2.63 -14.73
CA ASP A 94 -6.84 2.45 -14.86
C ASP A 94 -7.30 1.18 -14.12
N GLY A 95 -8.57 0.81 -14.32
CA GLY A 95 -9.17 -0.41 -13.79
C GLY A 95 -8.59 -1.73 -14.33
N ARG A 96 -7.79 -1.73 -15.39
CA ARG A 96 -7.13 -2.94 -15.93
C ARG A 96 -5.86 -3.28 -15.17
N ASP A 97 -5.24 -2.30 -14.54
CA ASP A 97 -4.12 -2.49 -13.63
C ASP A 97 -4.58 -3.17 -12.32
N SER A 98 -3.76 -4.06 -11.77
CA SER A 98 -4.06 -4.86 -10.58
C SER A 98 -2.79 -5.34 -9.84
N VAL A 99 -3.01 -5.93 -8.67
CA VAL A 99 -2.03 -6.78 -8.00
C VAL A 99 -2.73 -7.97 -7.38
N ALA A 100 -2.24 -9.17 -7.69
CA ALA A 100 -2.77 -10.39 -7.09
C ALA A 100 -2.54 -10.39 -5.57
N PRO A 101 -3.39 -11.07 -4.78
CA PRO A 101 -3.17 -11.20 -3.34
C PRO A 101 -1.77 -11.72 -3.02
N HIS A 102 -1.09 -11.05 -2.08
CA HIS A 102 0.24 -11.42 -1.57
C HIS A 102 0.47 -10.81 -0.18
N GLY A 103 1.38 -11.39 0.59
CA GLY A 103 2.03 -10.69 1.72
C GLY A 103 3.33 -10.03 1.24
N ASP A 104 3.68 -8.87 1.81
CA ASP A 104 4.95 -8.22 1.46
C ASP A 104 6.12 -9.06 1.98
N ARG A 105 7.12 -9.29 1.11
CA ARG A 105 8.34 -10.01 1.47
C ARG A 105 9.27 -9.08 2.24
N VAL A 106 9.22 -9.16 3.56
CA VAL A 106 10.01 -8.34 4.48
C VAL A 106 10.97 -9.21 5.30
N PRO A 107 12.18 -8.73 5.64
CA PRO A 107 13.17 -9.53 6.38
C PRO A 107 12.70 -9.96 7.78
N HIS A 108 11.93 -9.10 8.48
CA HIS A 108 11.46 -9.32 9.85
C HIS A 108 9.93 -9.37 9.91
N ARG A 109 9.33 -10.54 9.66
CA ARG A 109 7.89 -10.67 9.36
C ARG A 109 6.92 -10.43 10.51
N ALA A 110 7.34 -10.61 11.75
CA ALA A 110 6.43 -10.61 12.90
C ALA A 110 5.98 -9.22 13.39
N ASP A 111 6.67 -8.13 12.99
CA ASP A 111 6.33 -6.76 13.42
C ASP A 111 6.59 -5.70 12.32
N THR A 112 6.57 -6.11 11.05
CA THR A 112 6.76 -5.13 9.97
C THR A 112 5.50 -4.29 9.77
N LEU A 113 5.68 -2.97 9.87
CA LEU A 113 4.66 -1.99 9.52
C LEU A 113 4.77 -1.56 8.06
N ILE A 114 3.62 -1.54 7.40
CA ILE A 114 3.46 -1.02 6.05
C ILE A 114 2.31 -0.03 6.04
N ALA A 115 2.61 1.23 5.74
CA ALA A 115 1.61 2.28 5.58
C ALA A 115 1.42 2.60 4.10
N ILE A 116 0.17 2.72 3.66
CA ILE A 116 -0.23 3.01 2.30
C ILE A 116 -1.10 4.26 2.31
N VAL A 117 -0.67 5.30 1.59
CA VAL A 117 -1.47 6.49 1.30
C VAL A 117 -1.96 6.39 -0.14
N SER A 118 -3.27 6.42 -0.34
CA SER A 118 -3.92 6.22 -1.64
C SER A 118 -4.36 7.54 -2.26
N LEU A 119 -3.80 7.88 -3.42
CA LEU A 119 -4.06 9.12 -4.14
C LEU A 119 -4.90 8.82 -5.39
N GLY A 120 -5.81 9.74 -5.73
CA GLY A 120 -6.62 9.65 -6.95
C GLY A 120 -7.87 8.79 -6.74
N HIS A 121 -8.25 8.04 -7.77
CA HIS A 121 -9.53 7.32 -7.81
C HIS A 121 -9.58 6.19 -6.76
N PRO A 122 -10.72 6.00 -6.06
CA PRO A 122 -10.91 4.85 -5.18
C PRO A 122 -10.71 3.52 -5.91
N ARG A 123 -9.96 2.61 -5.28
CA ARG A 123 -9.81 1.21 -5.69
C ARG A 123 -9.96 0.30 -4.49
N ARG A 124 -10.66 -0.81 -4.69
CA ARG A 124 -10.79 -1.84 -3.68
C ARG A 124 -9.45 -2.51 -3.42
N LEU A 125 -9.00 -2.48 -2.17
CA LEU A 125 -7.97 -3.37 -1.64
C LEU A 125 -8.68 -4.48 -0.88
N ILE A 126 -8.45 -5.72 -1.29
CA ILE A 126 -8.92 -6.92 -0.62
C ILE A 126 -7.81 -7.37 0.34
N LEU A 127 -8.19 -7.74 1.55
CA LEU A 127 -7.32 -8.33 2.56
C LEU A 127 -7.92 -9.66 3.00
N ARG A 128 -7.22 -10.77 2.77
CA ARG A 128 -7.72 -12.12 3.04
C ARG A 128 -6.70 -12.93 3.85
N PRO A 129 -7.12 -13.86 4.70
CA PRO A 129 -6.18 -14.73 5.40
C PRO A 129 -5.42 -15.62 4.42
N VAL A 130 -4.15 -15.89 4.72
CA VAL A 130 -3.43 -16.99 4.06
C VAL A 130 -4.15 -18.29 4.43
N ARG A 131 -4.60 -19.07 3.44
CA ARG A 131 -5.25 -20.36 3.70
C ARG A 131 -4.25 -21.35 4.31
N ARG A 132 -4.21 -21.44 5.63
CA ARG A 132 -3.68 -22.61 6.35
C ARG A 132 -4.85 -23.53 6.72
N ARG A 133 -4.58 -24.84 6.81
CA ARG A 133 -5.57 -25.94 6.99
C ARG A 133 -6.39 -25.81 8.29
N VAL A 134 -7.33 -24.88 8.36
CA VAL A 134 -8.29 -24.75 9.48
C VAL A 134 -9.71 -24.71 8.91
N SER A 135 -10.63 -25.41 9.60
CA SER A 135 -12.01 -25.68 9.17
C SER A 135 -12.93 -24.45 9.17
N THR A 136 -12.50 -23.32 9.72
CA THR A 136 -13.19 -22.03 9.67
C THR A 136 -12.27 -20.98 9.06
N ALA A 137 -12.47 -20.67 7.77
CA ALA A 137 -11.68 -19.63 7.10
C ALA A 137 -12.02 -18.26 7.71
N PRO A 138 -11.02 -17.47 8.19
CA PRO A 138 -11.31 -16.14 8.69
C PRO A 138 -11.89 -15.24 7.58
N THR A 139 -12.72 -14.27 7.96
CA THR A 139 -13.44 -13.41 7.03
C THR A 139 -12.47 -12.52 6.25
N SER A 140 -12.66 -12.43 4.92
CA SER A 140 -11.92 -11.46 4.11
C SER A 140 -12.48 -10.05 4.31
N HIS A 141 -11.60 -9.05 4.33
CA HIS A 141 -11.93 -7.64 4.43
C HIS A 141 -11.69 -6.92 3.11
N ALA A 142 -12.39 -5.81 2.90
CA ALA A 142 -12.20 -4.95 1.74
C ALA A 142 -12.24 -3.48 2.16
N PHE A 143 -11.37 -2.68 1.55
CA PHE A 143 -11.25 -1.24 1.75
C PHE A 143 -11.28 -0.56 0.39
N ASP A 144 -12.21 0.37 0.17
CA ASP A 144 -12.19 1.20 -1.03
C ASP A 144 -11.27 2.40 -0.75
N LEU A 145 -10.05 2.35 -1.27
CA LEU A 145 -8.98 3.29 -0.94
C LEU A 145 -8.72 4.27 -2.10
N GLY A 146 -8.91 5.55 -1.84
CA GLY A 146 -8.59 6.65 -2.78
C GLY A 146 -8.54 7.97 -2.03
N LEU A 147 -8.61 9.09 -2.73
CA LEU A 147 -8.94 10.39 -2.13
C LEU A 147 -8.10 10.81 -0.89
N GLY A 148 -6.85 10.35 -0.80
CA GLY A 148 -5.97 10.63 0.33
C GLY A 148 -6.13 9.69 1.53
N ASP A 149 -6.80 8.55 1.38
CA ASP A 149 -6.99 7.55 2.43
C ASP A 149 -5.66 6.93 2.89
N LEU A 150 -5.55 6.70 4.19
CA LEU A 150 -4.46 5.97 4.84
C LEU A 150 -4.93 4.58 5.24
N LEU A 151 -4.17 3.55 4.86
CA LEU A 151 -4.28 2.19 5.37
C LEU A 151 -2.92 1.76 5.95
N VAL A 152 -2.88 1.25 7.17
CA VAL A 152 -1.65 0.71 7.78
C VAL A 152 -1.88 -0.73 8.19
N MET A 153 -0.96 -1.61 7.82
CA MET A 153 -0.96 -3.03 8.18
C MET A 153 0.18 -3.30 9.14
N GLY A 154 -0.12 -3.96 10.27
CA GLY A 154 0.88 -4.27 11.30
C GLY A 154 0.65 -5.57 12.05
N GLY A 155 1.52 -5.84 13.03
CA GLY A 155 1.62 -7.14 13.68
C GLY A 155 2.03 -8.22 12.67
N THR A 156 1.39 -9.38 12.75
CA THR A 156 1.70 -10.53 11.87
C THR A 156 1.10 -10.41 10.45
N CYS A 157 0.49 -9.27 10.09
CA CYS A 157 -0.31 -9.11 8.88
C CYS A 157 0.42 -9.52 7.59
N GLN A 158 1.74 -9.26 7.47
CA GLN A 158 2.50 -9.60 6.27
C GLN A 158 2.77 -11.11 6.13
N GLU A 159 2.59 -11.88 7.21
CA GLU A 159 2.76 -13.33 7.23
C GLU A 159 1.42 -14.08 7.15
N THR A 160 0.41 -13.59 7.87
CA THR A 160 -0.85 -14.32 8.09
C THR A 160 -1.97 -13.84 7.16
N TRP A 161 -1.80 -12.70 6.50
CA TRP A 161 -2.77 -12.12 5.56
C TRP A 161 -2.13 -11.75 4.21
N GLU A 162 -2.93 -11.85 3.15
CA GLU A 162 -2.59 -11.41 1.81
C GLU A 162 -3.46 -10.22 1.43
N HIS A 163 -2.86 -9.22 0.80
CA HIS A 163 -3.58 -8.09 0.24
C HIS A 163 -3.43 -8.01 -1.28
N GLY A 164 -4.47 -7.52 -1.96
CA GLY A 164 -4.49 -7.39 -3.41
C GLY A 164 -5.44 -6.30 -3.89
N VAL A 165 -5.18 -5.77 -5.09
CA VAL A 165 -6.06 -4.81 -5.77
C VAL A 165 -6.55 -5.48 -7.05
N PRO A 166 -7.82 -5.97 -7.11
CA PRO A 166 -8.36 -6.59 -8.31
C PRO A 166 -8.55 -5.56 -9.43
N LYS A 167 -8.72 -6.06 -10.65
CA LYS A 167 -9.20 -5.26 -11.78
C LYS A 167 -10.60 -4.73 -11.48
N ALA A 168 -10.93 -3.56 -12.03
CA ALA A 168 -12.21 -2.89 -11.91
C ALA A 168 -12.66 -2.40 -13.30
N ALA A 169 -13.94 -2.51 -13.64
CA ALA A 169 -14.42 -2.20 -14.99
C ALA A 169 -14.31 -0.72 -15.37
N ALA A 170 -14.50 0.20 -14.41
CA ALA A 170 -14.56 1.64 -14.65
C ALA A 170 -13.84 2.44 -13.54
N ALA A 171 -12.56 2.16 -13.31
CA ALA A 171 -11.77 2.92 -12.35
C ALA A 171 -10.77 3.84 -13.03
N GLY A 172 -10.71 5.08 -12.57
CA GLY A 172 -9.68 6.04 -12.94
C GLY A 172 -8.31 5.73 -12.33
N PRO A 173 -7.31 6.60 -12.56
CA PRO A 173 -5.95 6.38 -12.11
C PRO A 173 -5.82 6.52 -10.58
N ARG A 174 -4.96 5.69 -10.00
CA ARG A 174 -4.64 5.67 -8.56
C ARG A 174 -3.16 5.46 -8.35
N ILE A 175 -2.57 6.24 -7.45
CA ILE A 175 -1.21 6.01 -6.94
C ILE A 175 -1.31 5.54 -5.50
N SER A 176 -0.65 4.43 -5.17
CA SER A 176 -0.40 4.02 -3.78
C SER A 176 1.01 4.40 -3.40
N VAL A 177 1.19 5.34 -2.47
CA VAL A 177 2.48 5.65 -1.85
C VAL A 177 2.65 4.74 -0.64
N ILE A 178 3.73 3.96 -0.61
CA ILE A 178 3.96 2.93 0.38
C ILE A 178 5.20 3.27 1.19
N PHE A 179 5.01 3.39 2.50
CA PHE A 179 6.04 3.63 3.49
C PHE A 179 6.33 2.33 4.23
N ARG A 180 7.59 1.94 4.26
CA ARG A 180 8.09 0.74 4.94
C ARG A 180 9.13 1.12 5.96
N GLN A 181 9.33 0.22 6.93
CA GLN A 181 10.44 0.31 7.86
C GLN A 181 11.76 0.34 7.09
N GLY A 182 12.58 1.36 7.33
CA GLY A 182 13.99 1.31 6.97
C GLY A 182 14.69 0.23 7.79
N LEU A 183 15.66 -0.46 7.18
CA LEU A 183 16.66 -1.14 8.00
C LEU A 183 17.34 -0.06 8.86
N PRO A 184 17.63 -0.32 10.15
CA PRO A 184 18.58 0.52 10.87
C PRO A 184 19.88 0.56 10.07
N ASP A 185 20.54 1.71 10.08
CA ASP A 185 21.93 1.82 9.64
C ASP A 185 22.83 0.86 10.43
#